data_AF-A0A1B8Y6D2-F1
#
_entry.id   AF-A0A1B8Y6D2-F1
#
_cell.length_a   1.000
_cell.length_b   1.000
_cell.length_c   1.000
_cell.angle_alpha   90.00
_cell.angle_beta   90.00
_cell.angle_gamma   90.00
#
_symmetry.space_group_name_H-M   'P 1'
#
loop_
_entity.id
_entity.type
_entity.pdbx_description
1 polymer ?
#
loop_
_entity_poly.entity_id
_entity_poly.type
_entity_poly.pdbx_seq_one_letter_code
_entity_poly.pdbx_strand_id
1 'polypeptide(L)'
;PTGAYSSFVGSSSSAIAMEGPLRRKTLQKEGKKPTLASWTRYWVTLSGSTLLYFGPKSLRGNERKHYKSTPSKKVSILGWMVVLPDDPEHPNIFQLNNPDKGNVYKFQTSSRFHAILWHKHLDDACKSTRPPVPANLMSFE
;
A
#
# COMPACT_ATOMS: atom_id res chain seq x y z
N PRO A 1 -44.55 -18.40 -6.02
CA PRO A 1 -43.69 -18.69 -4.84
C PRO A 1 -42.21 -18.46 -5.20
N THR A 2 -41.71 -17.23 -4.98
CA THR A 2 -40.77 -16.88 -3.88
C THR A 2 -39.46 -17.68 -3.90
N GLY A 3 -38.27 -17.09 -4.02
CA GLY A 3 -37.91 -15.70 -3.88
C GLY A 3 -36.52 -15.38 -4.42
N ALA A 4 -36.32 -14.09 -4.69
CA ALA A 4 -35.08 -13.50 -5.14
C ALA A 4 -33.99 -13.66 -4.08
N TYR A 5 -32.83 -14.15 -4.50
CA TYR A 5 -31.60 -13.97 -3.73
C TYR A 5 -31.15 -12.53 -3.90
N SER A 6 -31.44 -11.73 -2.87
CA SER A 6 -30.95 -10.39 -2.69
C SER A 6 -29.41 -10.39 -2.78
N SER A 7 -28.88 -9.89 -3.89
CA SER A 7 -27.48 -9.50 -3.99
C SER A 7 -27.26 -8.30 -3.07
N PHE A 8 -26.72 -8.57 -1.89
CA PHE A 8 -26.16 -7.54 -1.04
C PHE A 8 -25.07 -6.81 -1.83
N VAL A 9 -25.38 -5.60 -2.29
CA VAL A 9 -24.41 -4.60 -2.71
C VAL A 9 -23.72 -4.11 -1.43
N GLY A 10 -22.91 -4.99 -0.84
CA GLY A 10 -21.96 -4.63 0.20
C GLY A 10 -20.74 -4.03 -0.47
N SER A 11 -20.36 -2.82 -0.06
CA SER A 11 -19.12 -2.15 -0.45
C SER A 11 -18.01 -3.18 -0.65
N SER A 12 -17.52 -3.33 -1.88
CA SER A 12 -16.47 -4.30 -2.22
C SER A 12 -15.17 -3.87 -1.53
N SER A 13 -15.04 -4.23 -0.25
CA SER A 13 -13.77 -4.22 0.45
C SER A 13 -12.90 -5.24 -0.27
N SER A 14 -12.09 -4.76 -1.22
CA SER A 14 -11.06 -5.58 -1.83
C SER A 14 -10.27 -6.26 -0.71
N ALA A 15 -10.14 -7.59 -0.78
CA ALA A 15 -9.47 -8.37 0.25
C ALA A 15 -8.10 -7.76 0.59
N ILE A 16 -7.76 -7.72 1.88
CA ILE A 16 -6.46 -7.22 2.32
C ILE A 16 -5.42 -8.27 1.93
N ALA A 17 -4.53 -7.91 1.00
CA ALA A 17 -3.47 -8.81 0.54
C ALA A 17 -2.30 -8.88 1.53
N MET A 18 -2.03 -7.76 2.21
CA MET A 18 -0.93 -7.63 3.17
C MET A 18 -1.25 -6.47 4.11
N GLU A 19 -0.92 -6.61 5.38
CA GLU A 19 -0.90 -5.49 6.30
C GLU A 19 0.18 -5.62 7.37
N GLY A 20 0.51 -4.51 8.02
CA GLY A 20 1.44 -4.52 9.13
C GLY A 20 2.06 -3.16 9.45
N PRO A 21 2.89 -3.11 10.51
CA PRO A 21 3.61 -1.91 10.89
C PRO A 21 4.80 -1.68 9.96
N LEU A 22 4.89 -0.47 9.40
CA LEU A 22 6.01 -0.02 8.59
C LEU A 22 6.51 1.33 9.09
N ARG A 23 7.82 1.56 8.97
CA ARG A 23 8.39 2.90 9.00
C ARG A 23 8.67 3.31 7.56
N ARG A 24 8.29 4.54 7.19
CA ARG A 24 8.53 5.09 5.84
C ARG A 24 9.43 6.31 5.92
N LYS A 25 10.41 6.40 5.02
CA LYS A 25 11.25 7.59 4.80
C LYS A 25 11.13 8.01 3.33
N THR A 26 10.85 9.27 3.08
CA THR A 26 10.83 9.84 1.72
C THR A 26 12.25 10.19 1.32
N LEU A 27 12.73 9.62 0.21
CA LEU A 27 14.04 9.93 -0.37
C LEU A 27 13.95 10.98 -1.45
N GLN A 28 12.90 10.92 -2.26
CA GLN A 28 12.59 11.92 -3.28
C GLN A 28 11.09 12.22 -3.27
N LYS A 29 10.76 13.49 -3.44
CA LYS A 29 9.41 13.95 -3.71
C LYS A 29 9.45 14.84 -4.93
N GLU A 30 8.68 14.50 -5.97
CA GLU A 30 8.65 15.27 -7.22
C GLU A 30 10.06 15.43 -7.83
N GLY A 31 10.86 14.36 -7.79
CA GLY A 31 12.24 14.33 -8.29
C GLY A 31 13.28 15.02 -7.40
N LYS A 32 12.88 15.70 -6.33
CA LYS A 32 13.78 16.45 -5.44
C LYS A 32 13.98 15.75 -4.10
N LYS A 33 15.21 15.81 -3.56
CA LYS A 33 15.49 15.34 -2.20
C LYS A 33 14.81 16.28 -1.19
N PRO A 34 14.00 15.78 -0.24
CA PRO A 34 13.42 16.62 0.80
C PRO A 34 14.49 17.26 1.69
N THR A 35 14.25 18.49 2.17
CA THR A 35 15.13 19.21 3.11
C THR A 35 15.35 18.42 4.40
N LEU A 36 14.32 17.70 4.85
CA LEU A 36 14.40 16.78 5.99
C LEU A 36 13.74 15.45 5.61
N ALA A 37 14.48 14.36 5.78
CA ALA A 37 14.00 13.01 5.56
C ALA A 37 14.10 12.20 6.86
N SER A 38 12.98 12.04 7.55
CA SER A 38 12.87 11.24 8.78
C SER A 38 12.00 10.00 8.57
N TRP A 39 12.19 9.01 9.43
CA TRP A 39 11.34 7.82 9.46
C TRP A 39 10.02 8.13 10.16
N THR A 40 8.90 7.83 9.49
CA THR A 40 7.55 7.98 10.05
C THR A 40 6.87 6.62 10.16
N ARG A 41 6.30 6.32 11.32
CA ARG A 41 5.58 5.05 11.58
C ARG A 41 4.18 5.08 10.98
N TYR A 42 3.73 3.94 10.45
CA TYR A 42 2.37 3.70 9.97
C TYR A 42 1.98 2.24 10.21
N TRP A 43 0.69 1.98 10.41
CA TRP A 43 0.12 0.72 9.98
C TRP A 43 -0.26 0.90 8.51
N VAL A 44 0.12 -0.05 7.67
CA VAL A 44 -0.16 0.01 6.24
C VAL A 44 -0.96 -1.23 5.86
N THR A 45 -2.01 -1.04 5.07
CA THR A 45 -2.77 -2.13 4.47
C THR A 45 -2.69 -1.99 2.95
N LEU A 46 -2.41 -3.10 2.27
CA LEU A 46 -2.50 -3.24 0.83
C LEU A 46 -3.80 -3.95 0.48
N SER A 47 -4.66 -3.27 -0.28
CA SER A 47 -5.95 -3.79 -0.72
C SER A 47 -6.10 -3.52 -2.23
N GLY A 48 -6.15 -4.59 -3.03
CA GLY A 48 -5.89 -4.50 -4.47
C GLY A 48 -4.53 -3.82 -4.74
N SER A 49 -4.54 -2.77 -5.56
CA SER A 49 -3.35 -1.93 -5.82
C SER A 49 -3.32 -0.62 -5.04
N THR A 50 -4.00 -0.58 -3.89
CA THR A 50 -4.10 0.62 -3.06
C THR A 50 -3.47 0.41 -1.69
N LEU A 51 -2.57 1.31 -1.31
CA LEU A 51 -2.03 1.42 0.04
C LEU A 51 -2.86 2.41 0.87
N LEU A 52 -3.30 1.96 2.05
CA LEU A 52 -3.89 2.81 3.08
C LEU A 52 -2.91 2.96 4.24
N TYR A 53 -2.73 4.20 4.72
CA TYR A 53 -1.78 4.54 5.77
C TYR A 53 -2.50 5.04 7.02
N PHE A 54 -2.36 4.33 8.12
CA PHE A 54 -2.94 4.69 9.41
C PHE A 54 -1.84 5.24 10.31
N GLY A 55 -1.96 6.50 10.72
CA GLY A 55 -0.96 7.15 11.57
C GLY A 55 -0.92 6.57 12.98
N PRO A 56 0.19 6.74 13.72
CA PRO A 56 0.31 6.24 15.08
C PRO A 56 -0.58 7.06 16.04
N LYS A 57 -1.05 6.42 17.11
CA LYS A 57 -1.72 7.08 18.25
C LYS A 57 -0.73 7.51 19.33
N SER A 58 0.43 6.86 19.39
CA SER A 58 1.47 7.11 20.40
C SER A 58 2.88 6.92 19.83
N LEU A 59 3.90 7.31 20.60
CA LEU A 59 5.31 7.27 20.19
C LEU A 59 5.90 5.85 20.05
N ARG A 60 5.25 4.83 20.62
CA ARG A 60 5.70 3.41 20.60
C ARG A 60 4.59 2.45 20.16
N GLY A 61 4.91 1.17 20.02
CA GLY A 61 3.94 0.09 19.72
C GLY A 61 3.86 -0.31 18.25
N ASN A 62 3.79 -1.61 17.95
CA ASN A 62 3.78 -2.10 16.56
C ASN A 62 2.50 -2.86 16.17
N GLU A 63 1.60 -3.10 17.12
CA GLU A 63 0.31 -3.74 16.85
C GLU A 63 -0.72 -2.77 16.26
N ARG A 64 -1.73 -3.31 15.56
CA ARG A 64 -2.83 -2.58 14.92
C ARG A 64 -3.50 -1.55 15.84
N LYS A 65 -3.73 -1.89 17.12
CA LYS A 65 -4.42 -1.03 18.10
C LYS A 65 -3.70 0.31 18.37
N HIS A 66 -2.38 0.35 18.17
CA HIS A 66 -1.54 1.53 18.36
C HIS A 66 -1.62 2.55 17.22
N TYR A 67 -2.38 2.25 16.16
CA TYR A 67 -2.57 3.12 15.01
C TYR A 67 -4.04 3.54 14.88
N LYS A 68 -4.28 4.69 14.24
CA LYS A 68 -5.61 5.27 14.03
C LYS A 68 -6.54 4.29 13.30
N SER A 69 -7.85 4.42 13.53
CA SER A 69 -8.86 3.62 12.82
C SER A 69 -9.09 4.12 11.40
N THR A 70 -8.98 5.43 11.17
CA THR A 70 -9.15 6.06 9.85
C THR A 70 -7.80 6.22 9.13
N PRO A 71 -7.74 5.94 7.81
CA PRO A 71 -6.54 6.13 7.03
C PRO A 71 -6.28 7.63 6.81
N SER A 72 -5.04 8.05 7.02
CA SER A 72 -4.57 9.42 6.77
C SER A 72 -4.12 9.64 5.32
N LYS A 73 -3.81 8.57 4.59
CA LYS A 73 -3.42 8.60 3.18
C LYS A 73 -3.95 7.35 2.48
N LYS A 74 -4.40 7.52 1.23
CA LYS A 74 -4.80 6.46 0.31
C LYS A 74 -4.05 6.69 -1.00
N VAL A 75 -3.29 5.71 -1.45
CA VAL A 75 -2.39 5.84 -2.61
C VAL A 75 -2.51 4.63 -3.51
N SER A 76 -2.84 4.84 -4.79
CA SER A 76 -2.72 3.81 -5.81
C SER A 76 -1.24 3.62 -6.17
N ILE A 77 -0.80 2.37 -6.24
CA ILE A 77 0.56 1.97 -6.63
C ILE A 77 0.60 1.24 -7.97
N LEU A 78 -0.49 1.31 -8.76
CA LEU A 78 -0.49 0.81 -10.12
C LEU A 78 0.62 1.45 -10.95
N GLY A 79 1.40 0.62 -11.65
CA GLY A 79 2.54 1.07 -12.46
C GLY A 79 3.76 1.56 -11.66
N TRP A 80 3.72 1.46 -10.32
CA TRP A 80 4.89 1.76 -9.50
C TRP A 80 5.87 0.58 -9.55
N MET A 81 7.06 0.77 -8.98
CA MET A 81 8.07 -0.27 -8.90
C MET A 81 8.51 -0.46 -7.45
N VAL A 82 8.48 -1.71 -6.98
CA VAL A 82 9.06 -2.10 -5.70
C VAL A 82 10.46 -2.70 -5.95
N VAL A 83 11.39 -2.43 -5.04
CA VAL A 83 12.76 -2.94 -5.10
C VAL A 83 13.11 -3.49 -3.73
N LEU A 84 13.70 -4.70 -3.68
CA LEU A 84 14.27 -5.27 -2.46
C LEU A 84 15.80 -5.19 -2.57
N PRO A 85 16.46 -4.22 -1.93
CA PRO A 85 17.91 -4.11 -1.96
C PRO A 85 18.58 -5.33 -1.34
N ASP A 86 19.73 -5.71 -1.89
CA ASP A 86 20.66 -6.66 -1.28
C ASP A 86 21.69 -5.90 -0.42
N ASP A 87 21.18 -5.29 0.64
CA ASP A 87 21.96 -4.49 1.60
C ASP A 87 22.02 -5.26 2.93
N PRO A 88 23.18 -5.84 3.28
CA PRO A 88 23.34 -6.61 4.51
C PRO A 88 23.29 -5.75 5.78
N GLU A 89 23.55 -4.44 5.68
CA GLU A 89 23.45 -3.52 6.83
C GLU A 89 21.99 -3.17 7.14
N HIS A 90 21.13 -3.19 6.11
CA HIS A 90 19.72 -2.87 6.22
C HIS A 90 18.80 -3.92 5.57
N PRO A 91 18.84 -5.17 6.04
CA PRO A 91 18.17 -6.29 5.38
C PRO A 91 16.64 -6.18 5.45
N ASN A 92 16.10 -5.43 6.41
CA ASN A 92 14.66 -5.23 6.61
C ASN A 92 14.09 -4.03 5.83
N ILE A 93 14.77 -3.56 4.79
CA ILE A 93 14.32 -2.45 3.95
C ILE A 93 13.84 -2.94 2.57
N PHE A 94 12.76 -2.33 2.09
CA PHE A 94 12.41 -2.31 0.67
C PHE A 94 12.18 -0.86 0.20
N GLN A 95 12.24 -0.63 -1.10
CA GLN A 95 12.02 0.67 -1.72
C GLN A 95 10.81 0.63 -2.64
N LEU A 96 10.07 1.73 -2.73
CA LEU A 96 8.94 1.89 -3.60
C LEU A 96 9.06 3.20 -4.40
N ASN A 97 8.97 3.08 -5.72
CA ASN A 97 9.21 4.16 -6.68
C ASN A 97 7.93 4.45 -7.47
N ASN A 98 7.56 5.72 -7.53
CA ASN A 98 6.57 6.23 -8.47
C ASN A 98 7.33 6.86 -9.66
N PRO A 99 7.39 6.20 -10.82
CA PRO A 99 8.12 6.71 -11.98
C PRO A 99 7.52 8.04 -12.49
N ASP A 100 6.19 8.15 -12.57
CA ASP A 100 5.49 9.31 -13.16
C ASP A 100 5.75 10.61 -12.39
N LYS A 101 5.86 10.50 -11.06
CA LYS A 101 6.01 11.66 -10.16
C LYS A 101 7.41 11.78 -9.56
N GLY A 102 8.36 10.92 -9.94
CA GLY A 102 9.70 10.91 -9.35
C GLY A 102 9.69 10.81 -7.81
N ASN A 103 8.73 10.09 -7.23
CA ASN A 103 8.69 9.89 -5.78
C ASN A 103 9.39 8.59 -5.41
N VAL A 104 10.28 8.63 -4.42
CA VAL A 104 11.01 7.47 -3.95
C VAL A 104 10.86 7.37 -2.43
N TYR A 105 10.45 6.19 -1.96
CA TYR A 105 10.24 5.92 -0.55
C TYR A 105 11.01 4.67 -0.12
N LYS A 106 11.68 4.72 1.02
CA LYS A 106 12.17 3.53 1.73
C LYS A 106 11.19 3.13 2.82
N PHE A 107 11.00 1.83 2.97
CA PHE A 107 10.19 1.24 4.01
C PHE A 107 11.02 0.28 4.82
N GLN A 108 10.92 0.36 6.15
CA GLN A 108 11.56 -0.53 7.09
C GLN A 108 10.49 -1.40 7.77
N THR A 109 10.73 -2.72 7.76
CA THR A 109 9.90 -3.75 8.39
C THR A 109 10.53 -4.26 9.69
N SER A 110 9.89 -5.21 10.36
CA SER A 110 10.44 -5.87 11.55
C SER A 110 11.55 -6.88 11.25
N SER A 111 11.64 -7.43 10.03
CA SER A 111 12.65 -8.43 9.66
C SER A 111 12.83 -8.53 8.14
N ARG A 112 13.94 -9.15 7.69
CA ARG A 112 14.18 -9.47 6.26
C ARG A 112 13.01 -10.23 5.65
N PHE A 113 12.50 -11.23 6.36
CA PHE A 113 11.35 -12.03 5.93
C PHE A 113 10.13 -11.15 5.61
N HIS A 114 9.80 -10.19 6.49
CA HIS A 114 8.71 -9.25 6.21
C HIS A 114 9.01 -8.33 5.03
N ALA A 115 10.27 -7.92 4.82
CA ALA A 115 10.63 -7.12 3.65
C ALA A 115 10.41 -7.91 2.33
N ILE A 116 10.76 -9.19 2.31
CA ILE A 116 10.50 -10.10 1.19
C ILE A 116 8.99 -10.27 0.95
N LEU A 117 8.22 -10.49 2.02
CA LEU A 117 6.78 -10.69 1.92
C LEU A 117 6.07 -9.43 1.39
N TRP A 118 6.41 -8.27 1.94
CA TRP A 118 5.93 -6.98 1.41
C TRP A 118 6.32 -6.78 -0.05
N HIS A 119 7.57 -7.06 -0.41
CA HIS A 119 8.04 -6.96 -1.79
C HIS A 119 7.19 -7.81 -2.73
N LYS A 120 6.96 -9.09 -2.41
CA LYS A 120 6.14 -9.99 -3.23
C LYS A 120 4.74 -9.41 -3.48
N HIS A 121 4.01 -9.05 -2.42
CA HIS A 121 2.64 -8.54 -2.57
C HIS A 121 2.58 -7.17 -3.27
N LEU A 122 3.59 -6.31 -3.06
CA LEU A 122 3.67 -5.03 -3.75
C LEU A 122 4.00 -5.19 -5.23
N ASP A 123 4.87 -6.13 -5.58
CA ASP A 123 5.25 -6.40 -6.97
C ASP A 123 4.02 -6.86 -7.78
N ASP A 124 3.23 -7.78 -7.22
CA ASP A 124 1.95 -8.22 -7.80
C ASP A 124 0.97 -7.04 -7.94
N ALA A 125 0.82 -6.23 -6.90
CA ALA A 125 -0.08 -5.09 -6.88
C ALA A 125 0.31 -3.97 -7.85
N CYS A 126 1.61 -3.76 -8.07
CA CYS A 126 2.13 -2.79 -9.03
C CYS A 126 1.83 -3.18 -10.48
N LYS A 127 1.85 -4.49 -10.77
CA LYS A 127 1.64 -5.06 -12.11
C LYS A 127 0.17 -5.37 -12.43
N SER A 128 -0.70 -5.36 -11.42
CA SER A 128 -2.12 -5.70 -11.59
C SER A 128 -2.79 -4.80 -12.64
N THR A 129 -3.32 -5.42 -13.69
CA THR A 129 -4.22 -4.75 -14.63
C THR A 129 -5.62 -4.71 -14.02
N ARG A 130 -6.23 -3.53 -13.94
CA ARG A 130 -7.67 -3.44 -13.69
C ARG A 130 -8.36 -4.17 -14.85
N PRO A 131 -9.26 -5.14 -14.61
CA PRO A 131 -10.09 -5.64 -15.70
C PRO A 131 -10.84 -4.45 -16.31
N PRO A 132 -10.87 -4.30 -17.65
CA PRO A 132 -11.64 -3.25 -18.28
C PRO A 132 -13.09 -3.37 -17.83
N VAL A 133 -13.70 -2.24 -17.48
CA VAL A 133 -15.14 -2.18 -17.23
C VAL A 133 -15.82 -2.67 -18.51
N PRO A 134 -16.69 -3.69 -18.48
CA PRO A 134 -17.39 -4.12 -19.68
C PRO A 134 -18.16 -2.91 -20.25
N ALA A 135 -17.83 -2.51 -21.48
CA ALA A 135 -18.36 -1.31 -22.14
C ALA A 135 -19.82 -1.47 -22.61
N ASN A 136 -20.61 -2.31 -21.95
CA ASN A 136 -21.99 -2.60 -22.32
C ASN A 136 -22.95 -2.11 -21.24
N LEU A 137 -23.03 -0.79 -21.10
CA LEU A 137 -24.22 -0.10 -20.59
C LEU A 137 -24.82 0.63 -21.80
N MET A 138 -25.41 -0.12 -22.73
CA MET A 138 -26.40 0.43 -23.64
C MET A 138 -27.59 0.88 -22.76
N SER A 139 -27.79 2.19 -22.69
CA SER A 139 -29.05 2.78 -22.27
C SER A 139 -30.16 2.28 -23.20
N PHE A 140 -31.16 1.60 -22.66
CA PHE A 140 -32.43 1.42 -23.37
C PHE A 140 -33.19 2.74 -23.27
N GLU A 141 -33.56 3.31 -24.42
CA GLU A 141 -34.64 4.29 -24.53
C GLU A 141 -35.98 3.70 -24.09
#